data_AF-A0AAJ6EDI3-F1
#
_entry.id   AF-A0AAJ6EDI3-F1
#
_cell.length_a   1.000
_cell.length_b   1.000
_cell.length_c   1.000
_cell.angle_alpha   90.00
_cell.angle_beta   90.00
_cell.angle_gamma   90.00
#
_symmetry.space_group_name_H-M   'P 1'
#
loop_
_entity.id
_entity.type
_entity.pdbx_description
1 polymer ?
#
loop_
_entity_poly.entity_id
_entity_poly.type
_entity_poly.pdbx_seq_one_letter_code
_entity_poly.pdbx_strand_id
1 'polypeptide(L)'
;MSVRFSPQYPTVRLGIAEQLPEALRELIPTICIAIASIGFAPILHMASPILAIAVETLIGIAIVLAVPTLAPAIAIFVLFFQNLFVSLLSPLVTAPSDLDFIKGYNFLACSVMWLGMFALYVLGRRNQSTEVNRIMRWGIVTLTVAALYFAIGFIQNGQAASVYLRNIVLPLFLFQLSLLTAATYEIRTTPFLVTLAAILILCGYIEFAFRDFWLAITNGYTFWGFDELKATHSGVWEAEMRATGNVPVDLKDRFSFDFLNTPLLEGFGLSKLLRIHGPNMSAISFGYGIAFFGLFLFSVGRPFLALAALPLLVVCSVKGALIMVVFVATAWMSTRLFGAVMTLLLGLLALIAFAVVAIHVGLQIGDYHVIGLMGGWNGFLEKPLGRGLGIGGNLSEGYFSIDWSAAQQAGTIDGAVESAIGVLLYQMGIAALVPLGFYFAVALKAWRLYAVSGDLTQGLAGFGVMVVLLNGMFQEEALFAPPALGLLLSLTGLVIGSQIRMETALDRDAGQI
;
A
#
# COMPACT_ATOMS: atom_id res chain seq x y z
N MET A 1 47.12 5.67 -29.70
CA MET A 1 46.78 4.41 -29.01
C MET A 1 45.79 4.72 -27.89
N SER A 2 44.50 4.47 -28.09
CA SER A 2 43.53 4.32 -27.00
C SER A 2 42.39 3.42 -27.50
N VAL A 3 42.41 2.16 -27.10
CA VAL A 3 41.38 1.18 -27.44
C VAL A 3 40.25 1.37 -26.44
N ARG A 4 39.10 1.89 -26.92
CA ARG A 4 37.84 1.84 -26.17
C ARG A 4 37.25 0.44 -26.34
N PHE A 5 37.32 -0.38 -25.30
CA PHE A 5 36.50 -1.58 -25.19
C PHE A 5 35.08 -1.16 -24.81
N SER A 6 34.16 -1.21 -25.77
CA SER A 6 32.72 -1.24 -25.49
C SER A 6 32.33 -2.71 -25.29
N PRO A 7 31.86 -3.13 -24.10
CA PRO A 7 31.24 -4.44 -23.98
C PRO A 7 29.92 -4.42 -24.74
N GLN A 8 29.89 -5.12 -25.88
CA GLN A 8 28.65 -5.46 -26.57
C GLN A 8 27.91 -6.47 -25.69
N TYR A 9 26.87 -6.01 -25.00
CA TYR A 9 25.86 -6.90 -24.43
C TYR A 9 25.20 -7.67 -25.58
N PRO A 10 25.07 -9.00 -25.51
CA PRO A 10 24.39 -9.75 -26.54
C PRO A 10 22.92 -9.33 -26.56
N THR A 11 22.49 -8.76 -27.68
CA THR A 11 21.07 -8.57 -27.99
C THR A 11 20.42 -9.95 -28.10
N VAL A 12 19.80 -10.39 -27.02
CA VAL A 12 18.93 -11.56 -27.00
C VAL A 12 17.67 -11.21 -27.81
N ARG A 13 17.70 -11.50 -29.11
CA ARG A 13 16.47 -11.73 -29.88
C ARG A 13 16.05 -13.18 -29.63
N LEU A 14 15.13 -13.41 -28.70
CA LEU A 14 14.47 -14.71 -28.51
C LEU A 14 12.96 -14.59 -28.78
N GLY A 15 12.43 -15.62 -29.44
CA GLY A 15 11.11 -15.65 -30.05
C GLY A 15 9.95 -15.45 -29.08
N ILE A 16 9.07 -14.52 -29.44
CA ILE A 16 7.81 -14.20 -28.74
C ILE A 16 6.87 -15.42 -28.66
N ALA A 17 7.01 -16.40 -29.58
CA ALA A 17 6.11 -17.56 -29.66
C ALA A 17 6.41 -18.68 -28.64
N GLU A 18 7.66 -18.86 -28.21
CA GLU A 18 8.03 -19.91 -27.22
C GLU A 18 7.93 -19.44 -25.76
N GLN A 19 7.91 -18.12 -25.51
CA GLN A 19 7.81 -17.56 -24.15
C GLN A 19 6.37 -17.43 -23.62
N LEU A 20 5.39 -17.32 -24.51
CA LEU A 20 3.96 -17.20 -24.15
C LEU A 20 3.42 -18.46 -23.42
N PRO A 21 3.73 -19.70 -23.85
CA PRO A 21 3.30 -20.92 -23.18
C PRO A 21 3.85 -21.06 -21.76
N GLU A 22 5.10 -20.67 -21.51
CA GLU A 22 5.70 -20.73 -20.17
C GLU A 22 5.09 -19.72 -19.21
N ALA A 23 4.89 -18.47 -19.66
CA ALA A 23 4.28 -17.43 -18.85
C ALA A 23 2.83 -17.80 -18.44
N LEU A 24 2.07 -18.39 -19.36
CA LEU A 24 0.70 -18.88 -19.07
C LEU A 24 0.70 -20.06 -18.09
N ARG A 25 1.70 -20.95 -18.16
CA ARG A 25 1.84 -22.10 -17.25
C ARG A 25 2.06 -21.69 -15.79
N GLU A 26 2.74 -20.58 -15.53
CA GLU A 26 2.93 -20.06 -14.16
C GLU A 26 1.77 -19.15 -13.72
N LEU A 27 1.18 -18.40 -14.64
CA LEU A 27 0.10 -17.44 -14.35
C LEU A 27 -1.17 -18.12 -13.83
N ILE A 28 -1.65 -19.15 -14.53
CA ILE A 28 -2.90 -19.85 -14.18
C ILE A 28 -2.84 -20.43 -12.75
N PRO A 29 -1.84 -21.25 -12.36
CA PRO A 29 -1.79 -21.79 -11.01
C PRO A 29 -1.63 -20.69 -9.97
N THR A 30 -0.88 -19.61 -10.25
CA THR A 30 -0.76 -18.47 -9.32
C THR A 30 -2.11 -17.85 -9.02
N ILE A 31 -2.91 -17.55 -10.06
CA ILE A 31 -4.25 -16.98 -9.89
C ILE A 31 -5.17 -17.95 -9.17
N CYS A 32 -5.16 -19.23 -9.54
CA CYS A 32 -6.00 -20.25 -8.89
C CYS A 32 -5.67 -20.39 -7.39
N ILE A 33 -4.39 -20.43 -7.04
CA ILE A 33 -3.95 -20.51 -5.63
C ILE A 33 -4.34 -19.23 -4.88
N ALA A 34 -4.16 -18.05 -5.49
CA ALA A 34 -4.50 -16.79 -4.86
C ALA A 34 -6.01 -16.65 -4.61
N ILE A 35 -6.84 -17.02 -5.60
CA ILE A 35 -8.30 -17.09 -5.46
C ILE A 35 -8.69 -18.07 -4.35
N ALA A 36 -8.09 -19.26 -4.34
CA ALA A 36 -8.35 -20.28 -3.32
C ALA A 36 -8.01 -19.76 -1.91
N SER A 37 -6.86 -19.09 -1.74
CA SER A 37 -6.45 -18.56 -0.42
C SER A 37 -7.46 -17.56 0.14
N ILE A 38 -7.98 -16.64 -0.69
CA ILE A 38 -8.93 -15.63 -0.19
C ILE A 38 -10.38 -16.11 -0.15
N GLY A 39 -10.72 -17.16 -0.91
CA GLY A 39 -12.07 -17.72 -0.96
C GLY A 39 -12.36 -18.67 0.21
N PHE A 40 -11.41 -19.50 0.60
CA PHE A 40 -11.65 -20.52 1.63
C PHE A 40 -11.82 -19.95 3.03
N ALA A 41 -10.96 -19.00 3.45
CA ALA A 41 -10.98 -18.52 4.83
C ALA A 41 -12.31 -17.87 5.24
N PRO A 42 -12.92 -16.96 4.45
CA PRO A 42 -14.24 -16.40 4.80
C PRO A 42 -15.36 -17.44 4.85
N ILE A 43 -15.36 -18.42 3.93
CA ILE A 43 -16.38 -19.49 3.91
C ILE A 43 -16.24 -20.37 5.16
N LEU A 44 -15.02 -20.76 5.50
CA LEU A 44 -14.75 -21.56 6.69
C LEU A 44 -15.03 -20.78 7.98
N HIS A 45 -14.89 -19.45 7.96
CA HIS A 45 -15.16 -18.62 9.13
C HIS A 45 -16.63 -18.74 9.55
N MET A 46 -17.55 -18.83 8.58
CA MET A 46 -18.98 -19.02 8.84
C MET A 46 -19.26 -20.34 9.59
N ALA A 47 -18.42 -21.36 9.42
CA ALA A 47 -18.52 -22.60 10.17
C ALA A 47 -17.79 -22.53 11.51
N SER A 48 -16.57 -22.02 11.51
CA SER A 48 -15.74 -21.83 12.72
C SER A 48 -14.57 -20.86 12.43
N PRO A 49 -14.45 -19.75 13.18
CA PRO A 49 -13.30 -18.85 13.06
C PRO A 49 -11.96 -19.57 13.27
N ILE A 50 -11.91 -20.54 14.19
CA ILE A 50 -10.70 -21.32 14.51
C ILE A 50 -10.30 -22.18 13.31
N LEU A 51 -11.27 -22.84 12.67
CA LEU A 51 -11.01 -23.66 11.48
C LEU A 51 -10.46 -22.80 10.33
N ALA A 52 -11.05 -21.63 10.09
CA ALA A 52 -10.58 -20.69 9.08
C ALA A 52 -9.14 -20.21 9.35
N ILE A 53 -8.81 -19.85 10.60
CA ILE A 53 -7.44 -19.49 10.98
C ILE A 53 -6.47 -20.65 10.72
N ALA A 54 -6.83 -21.86 11.13
CA ALA A 54 -5.99 -23.04 10.97
C ALA A 54 -5.72 -23.35 9.50
N VAL A 55 -6.76 -23.35 8.67
CA VAL A 55 -6.65 -23.62 7.23
C VAL A 55 -5.86 -22.52 6.52
N GLU A 56 -6.13 -21.24 6.81
CA GLU A 56 -5.39 -20.13 6.22
C GLU A 56 -3.90 -20.19 6.60
N THR A 57 -3.60 -20.59 7.84
CA THR A 57 -2.23 -20.80 8.29
C THR A 57 -1.55 -21.92 7.51
N LEU A 58 -2.24 -23.05 7.31
CA LEU A 58 -1.71 -24.16 6.52
C LEU A 58 -1.49 -23.77 5.06
N ILE A 59 -2.42 -23.00 4.46
CA ILE A 59 -2.29 -22.49 3.08
C ILE A 59 -1.08 -21.56 2.97
N GLY A 60 -0.93 -20.59 3.87
CA GLY A 60 0.22 -19.67 3.87
C GLY A 60 1.56 -20.40 4.00
N ILE A 61 1.65 -21.41 4.88
CA ILE A 61 2.84 -22.26 5.01
C ILE A 61 3.08 -23.06 3.73
N ALA A 62 2.03 -23.67 3.16
CA ALA A 62 2.13 -24.47 1.95
C ALA A 62 2.62 -23.65 0.76
N ILE A 63 2.15 -22.41 0.60
CA ILE A 63 2.61 -21.49 -0.45
C ILE A 63 4.14 -21.29 -0.34
N VAL A 64 4.65 -20.99 0.84
CA VAL A 64 6.09 -20.72 1.05
C VAL A 64 6.95 -21.97 0.88
N LEU A 65 6.45 -23.15 1.23
CA LEU A 65 7.20 -24.40 1.15
C LEU A 65 7.15 -25.01 -0.26
N ALA A 66 5.99 -25.03 -0.90
CA ALA A 66 5.77 -25.72 -2.17
C ALA A 66 6.01 -24.81 -3.38
N VAL A 67 5.61 -23.53 -3.31
CA VAL A 67 5.67 -22.57 -4.43
C VAL A 67 6.21 -21.20 -3.98
N PRO A 68 7.41 -21.13 -3.36
CA PRO A 68 7.93 -19.89 -2.77
C PRO A 68 8.02 -18.74 -3.78
N THR A 69 8.31 -19.01 -5.05
CA THR A 69 8.40 -18.01 -6.13
C THR A 69 7.11 -17.25 -6.36
N LEU A 70 5.96 -17.85 -6.03
CA LEU A 70 4.63 -17.26 -6.21
C LEU A 70 4.16 -16.44 -5.00
N ALA A 71 4.82 -16.57 -3.84
CA ALA A 71 4.35 -15.98 -2.59
C ALA A 71 4.18 -14.44 -2.65
N PRO A 72 5.11 -13.65 -3.22
CA PRO A 72 4.91 -12.20 -3.35
C PRO A 72 3.70 -11.84 -4.24
N ALA A 73 3.51 -12.58 -5.34
CA ALA A 73 2.40 -12.36 -6.27
C ALA A 73 1.04 -12.67 -5.63
N ILE A 74 0.97 -13.79 -4.89
CA ILE A 74 -0.23 -14.18 -4.14
C ILE A 74 -0.52 -13.14 -3.04
N ALA A 75 0.49 -12.69 -2.29
CA ALA A 75 0.32 -11.65 -1.28
C ALA A 75 -0.27 -10.36 -1.89
N ILE A 76 0.28 -9.88 -3.01
CA ILE A 76 -0.26 -8.71 -3.72
C ILE A 76 -1.73 -8.92 -4.12
N PHE A 77 -2.08 -10.09 -4.66
CA PHE A 77 -3.46 -10.41 -5.04
C PHE A 77 -4.42 -10.37 -3.85
N VAL A 78 -4.02 -10.98 -2.73
CA VAL A 78 -4.80 -11.01 -1.48
C VAL A 78 -5.15 -9.59 -1.02
N LEU A 79 -4.21 -8.64 -1.11
CA LEU A 79 -4.43 -7.25 -0.69
C LEU A 79 -5.47 -6.50 -1.54
N PHE A 80 -5.66 -6.89 -2.80
CA PHE A 80 -6.64 -6.25 -3.69
C PHE A 80 -8.01 -6.91 -3.65
N PHE A 81 -8.07 -8.25 -3.52
CA PHE A 81 -9.31 -8.98 -3.72
C PHE A 81 -9.93 -9.54 -2.45
N GLN A 82 -9.26 -9.53 -1.29
CA GLN A 82 -9.85 -10.03 -0.05
C GLN A 82 -11.21 -9.37 0.21
N ASN A 83 -11.29 -8.04 0.15
CA ASN A 83 -12.54 -7.32 0.42
C ASN A 83 -13.62 -7.60 -0.64
N LEU A 84 -13.26 -7.92 -1.89
CA LEU A 84 -14.23 -8.37 -2.89
C LEU A 84 -14.87 -9.68 -2.45
N PHE A 85 -14.07 -10.66 -2.00
CA PHE A 85 -14.58 -11.94 -1.52
C PHE A 85 -15.41 -11.78 -0.25
N VAL A 86 -14.99 -10.92 0.68
CA VAL A 86 -15.79 -10.57 1.85
C VAL A 86 -17.12 -9.93 1.43
N SER A 87 -17.09 -9.02 0.46
CA SER A 87 -18.30 -8.38 -0.06
C SER A 87 -19.23 -9.40 -0.69
N LEU A 88 -18.73 -10.30 -1.55
CA LEU A 88 -19.51 -11.37 -2.17
C LEU A 88 -20.19 -12.26 -1.13
N LEU A 89 -19.51 -12.54 -0.02
CA LEU A 89 -20.01 -13.39 1.07
C LEU A 89 -20.76 -12.62 2.15
N SER A 90 -20.84 -11.28 2.06
CA SER A 90 -21.47 -10.44 3.07
C SER A 90 -22.92 -10.78 3.39
N PRO A 91 -23.76 -11.31 2.47
CA PRO A 91 -25.11 -11.77 2.83
C PRO A 91 -25.15 -12.95 3.81
N LEU A 92 -24.03 -13.68 3.97
CA LEU A 92 -23.90 -14.79 4.92
C LEU A 92 -23.41 -14.32 6.30
N VAL A 93 -22.90 -13.09 6.39
CA VAL A 93 -22.38 -12.50 7.62
C VAL A 93 -23.53 -11.87 8.39
N THR A 94 -23.71 -12.23 9.66
CA THR A 94 -24.85 -11.75 10.46
C THR A 94 -24.47 -10.61 11.41
N ALA A 95 -23.21 -10.49 11.80
CA ALA A 95 -22.73 -9.47 12.74
C ALA A 95 -21.64 -8.56 12.13
N PRO A 96 -21.68 -7.23 12.38
CA PRO A 96 -20.62 -6.31 11.95
C PRO A 96 -19.22 -6.67 12.46
N SER A 97 -19.13 -7.28 13.65
CA SER A 97 -17.86 -7.73 14.26
C SER A 97 -17.18 -8.83 13.45
N ASP A 98 -17.97 -9.72 12.85
CA ASP A 98 -17.46 -10.84 12.05
C ASP A 98 -16.88 -10.31 10.74
N LEU A 99 -17.52 -9.29 10.16
CA LEU A 99 -17.01 -8.61 8.95
C LEU A 99 -15.61 -8.02 9.20
N ASP A 100 -15.42 -7.33 10.33
CA ASP A 100 -14.12 -6.75 10.70
C ASP A 100 -13.04 -7.82 10.93
N PHE A 101 -13.42 -8.96 11.51
CA PHE A 101 -12.53 -10.10 11.68
C PHE A 101 -12.12 -10.70 10.33
N ILE A 102 -13.09 -10.96 9.45
CA ILE A 102 -12.85 -11.60 8.14
C ILE A 102 -12.00 -10.68 7.25
N LYS A 103 -12.19 -9.36 7.32
CA LYS A 103 -11.32 -8.37 6.66
C LYS A 103 -9.85 -8.51 7.10
N GLY A 104 -9.59 -9.06 8.30
CA GLY A 104 -8.26 -9.33 8.83
C GLY A 104 -7.53 -10.53 8.24
N TYR A 105 -8.20 -11.41 7.47
CA TYR A 105 -7.55 -12.60 6.90
C TYR A 105 -6.44 -12.27 5.90
N ASN A 106 -6.51 -11.14 5.21
CA ASN A 106 -5.43 -10.71 4.32
C ASN A 106 -4.08 -10.55 5.06
N PHE A 107 -4.13 -10.01 6.28
CA PHE A 107 -2.98 -9.83 7.12
C PHE A 107 -2.51 -11.15 7.69
N LEU A 108 -3.42 -12.04 8.09
CA LEU A 108 -3.05 -13.39 8.52
C LEU A 108 -2.27 -14.12 7.42
N ALA A 109 -2.82 -14.16 6.20
CA ALA A 109 -2.19 -14.79 5.04
C ALA A 109 -0.78 -14.24 4.80
N CYS A 110 -0.64 -12.92 4.73
CA CYS A 110 0.64 -12.25 4.52
C CYS A 110 1.63 -12.50 5.67
N SER A 111 1.16 -12.48 6.92
CA SER A 111 1.97 -12.70 8.11
C SER A 111 2.48 -14.13 8.19
N VAL A 112 1.64 -15.12 7.88
CA VAL A 112 2.02 -16.54 7.85
C VAL A 112 3.03 -16.80 6.74
N MET A 113 2.79 -16.27 5.54
CA MET A 113 3.77 -16.38 4.44
C MET A 113 5.11 -15.74 4.83
N TRP A 114 5.07 -14.56 5.44
CA TRP A 114 6.27 -13.89 5.93
C TRP A 114 6.98 -14.70 7.03
N LEU A 115 6.26 -15.19 8.05
CA LEU A 115 6.81 -16.00 9.14
C LEU A 115 7.44 -17.29 8.61
N GLY A 116 6.78 -17.99 7.69
CA GLY A 116 7.32 -19.18 7.05
C GLY A 116 8.61 -18.88 6.29
N MET A 117 8.65 -17.77 5.53
CA MET A 117 9.84 -17.36 4.79
C MET A 117 10.98 -16.95 5.73
N PHE A 118 10.65 -16.22 6.79
CA PHE A 118 11.57 -15.78 7.82
C PHE A 118 12.17 -16.96 8.59
N ALA A 119 11.36 -17.95 8.97
CA ALA A 119 11.83 -19.18 9.61
C ALA A 119 12.81 -19.94 8.72
N LEU A 120 12.51 -20.09 7.43
CA LEU A 120 13.43 -20.71 6.47
C LEU A 120 14.73 -19.91 6.30
N TYR A 121 14.66 -18.58 6.37
CA TYR A 121 15.84 -17.72 6.42
C TYR A 121 16.67 -17.99 7.68
N VAL A 122 16.09 -17.96 8.88
CA VAL A 122 16.80 -18.25 10.14
C VAL A 122 17.43 -19.64 10.15
N LEU A 123 16.77 -20.63 9.56
CA LEU A 123 17.28 -22.00 9.40
C LEU A 123 18.37 -22.14 8.32
N GLY A 124 18.82 -21.04 7.69
CA GLY A 124 19.84 -21.04 6.65
C GLY A 124 19.39 -21.62 5.31
N ARG A 125 18.08 -21.81 5.10
CA ARG A 125 17.49 -22.37 3.86
C ARG A 125 17.12 -21.31 2.83
N ARG A 126 17.51 -20.05 3.03
CA ARG A 126 17.34 -18.91 2.10
C ARG A 126 18.66 -18.15 1.96
N ASN A 127 18.70 -17.19 1.04
CA ASN A 127 19.90 -16.39 0.81
C ASN A 127 20.40 -15.72 2.12
N GLN A 128 21.67 -15.96 2.45
CA GLN A 128 22.38 -15.48 3.65
C GLN A 128 23.55 -14.53 3.29
N SER A 129 23.49 -13.87 2.13
CA SER A 129 24.50 -12.88 1.75
C SER A 129 24.58 -11.78 2.81
N THR A 130 25.78 -11.21 2.97
CA THR A 130 26.05 -10.14 3.94
C THR A 130 25.06 -8.98 3.81
N GLU A 131 24.67 -8.67 2.57
CA GLU A 131 23.75 -7.59 2.27
C GLU A 131 22.30 -7.91 2.67
N VAL A 132 21.79 -9.11 2.35
CA VAL A 132 20.48 -9.56 2.84
C VAL A 132 20.47 -9.54 4.36
N ASN A 133 21.51 -10.07 5.01
CA ASN A 133 21.60 -10.13 6.46
C ASN A 133 21.63 -8.75 7.11
N ARG A 134 22.23 -7.76 6.44
CA ARG A 134 22.22 -6.36 6.90
C ARG A 134 20.82 -5.76 6.82
N ILE A 135 20.13 -5.93 5.69
CA ILE A 135 18.77 -5.41 5.49
C ILE A 135 17.80 -6.09 6.45
N MET A 136 17.88 -7.42 6.60
CA MET A 136 17.03 -8.19 7.50
C MET A 136 17.23 -7.77 8.97
N ARG A 137 18.47 -7.50 9.41
CA ARG A 137 18.74 -6.99 10.77
C ARG A 137 18.03 -5.66 11.04
N TRP A 138 18.12 -4.70 10.12
CA TRP A 138 17.42 -3.41 10.26
C TRP A 138 15.89 -3.57 10.22
N GLY A 139 15.40 -4.50 9.40
CA GLY A 139 13.99 -4.85 9.38
C GLY A 139 13.52 -5.48 10.69
N ILE A 140 14.31 -6.37 11.30
CA ILE A 140 14.01 -6.94 12.62
C ILE A 140 13.99 -5.84 13.69
N VAL A 141 14.97 -4.92 13.69
CA VAL A 141 14.97 -3.77 14.60
C VAL A 141 13.67 -2.96 14.46
N THR A 142 13.23 -2.72 13.23
CA THR A 142 11.98 -2.00 12.94
C THR A 142 10.76 -2.76 13.50
N LEU A 143 10.69 -4.08 13.31
CA LEU A 143 9.63 -4.91 13.87
C LEU A 143 9.65 -4.92 15.41
N THR A 144 10.82 -5.00 16.03
CA THR A 144 10.96 -4.96 17.48
C THR A 144 10.45 -3.64 18.04
N VAL A 145 10.80 -2.51 17.43
CA VAL A 145 10.28 -1.20 17.85
C VAL A 145 8.76 -1.14 17.71
N ALA A 146 8.19 -1.56 16.57
CA ALA A 146 6.74 -1.61 16.40
C ALA A 146 6.06 -2.53 17.44
N ALA A 147 6.65 -3.69 17.74
CA ALA A 147 6.15 -4.63 18.74
C ALA A 147 6.19 -4.07 20.17
N LEU A 148 7.22 -3.29 20.53
CA LEU A 148 7.30 -2.63 21.83
C LEU A 148 6.18 -1.59 22.01
N TYR A 149 5.96 -0.74 21.01
CA TYR A 149 4.86 0.24 21.05
C TYR A 149 3.48 -0.42 20.95
N PHE A 150 3.38 -1.55 20.25
CA PHE A 150 2.20 -2.39 20.29
C PHE A 150 1.91 -2.88 21.70
N ALA A 151 2.90 -3.44 22.41
CA ALA A 151 2.70 -3.94 23.77
C ALA A 151 2.23 -2.82 24.73
N ILE A 152 2.80 -1.61 24.61
CA ILE A 152 2.38 -0.43 25.39
C ILE A 152 0.93 -0.04 25.05
N GLY A 153 0.59 -0.02 23.76
CA GLY A 153 -0.74 0.32 23.27
C GLY A 153 -1.80 -0.72 23.62
N PHE A 154 -1.44 -2.01 23.58
CA PHE A 154 -2.35 -3.13 23.79
C PHE A 154 -2.90 -3.18 25.21
N ILE A 155 -2.11 -2.75 26.21
CA ILE A 155 -2.55 -2.62 27.60
C ILE A 155 -3.67 -1.56 27.74
N GLN A 156 -3.70 -0.57 26.85
CA GLN A 156 -4.65 0.54 26.90
C GLN A 156 -5.87 0.32 25.99
N ASN A 157 -5.64 -0.01 24.72
CA ASN A 157 -6.69 -0.36 23.76
C ASN A 157 -6.18 -1.45 22.80
N GLY A 158 -6.45 -2.71 23.15
CA GLY A 158 -5.98 -3.87 22.41
C GLY A 158 -6.49 -3.96 20.97
N GLN A 159 -7.72 -3.50 20.71
CA GLN A 159 -8.32 -3.55 19.37
C GLN A 159 -7.63 -2.56 18.44
N ALA A 160 -7.59 -1.27 18.80
CA ALA A 160 -6.95 -0.25 17.98
C ALA A 160 -5.46 -0.56 17.80
N ALA A 161 -4.75 -0.95 18.87
CA ALA A 161 -3.33 -1.31 18.82
C ALA A 161 -3.05 -2.41 17.79
N SER A 162 -3.93 -3.43 17.72
CA SER A 162 -3.80 -4.53 16.76
C SER A 162 -3.99 -4.09 15.31
N VAL A 163 -4.93 -3.18 15.06
CA VAL A 163 -5.16 -2.63 13.71
C VAL A 163 -3.97 -1.78 13.25
N TYR A 164 -3.43 -0.91 14.11
CA TYR A 164 -2.23 -0.13 13.77
C TYR A 164 -1.00 -1.00 13.60
N LEU A 165 -0.80 -2.01 14.46
CA LEU A 165 0.30 -2.95 14.29
C LEU A 165 0.25 -3.57 12.90
N ARG A 166 -0.91 -4.12 12.51
CA ARG A 166 -1.13 -4.67 11.17
C ARG A 166 -0.70 -3.70 10.08
N ASN A 167 -1.18 -2.46 10.15
CA ASN A 167 -0.94 -1.47 9.10
C ASN A 167 0.54 -1.02 9.03
N ILE A 168 1.24 -0.97 10.17
CA ILE A 168 2.66 -0.60 10.26
C ILE A 168 3.57 -1.75 9.79
N VAL A 169 3.29 -2.99 10.20
CA VAL A 169 4.19 -4.12 9.92
C VAL A 169 3.96 -4.77 8.57
N LEU A 170 2.75 -4.68 8.00
CA LEU A 170 2.42 -5.34 6.74
C LEU A 170 3.30 -4.88 5.55
N PRO A 171 3.56 -3.57 5.33
CA PRO A 171 4.49 -3.15 4.29
C PRO A 171 5.90 -3.74 4.45
N LEU A 172 6.34 -3.92 5.70
CA LEU A 172 7.62 -4.54 6.03
C LEU A 172 7.62 -6.06 5.78
N PHE A 173 6.52 -6.74 6.10
CA PHE A 173 6.35 -8.17 5.77
C PHE A 173 6.42 -8.40 4.26
N LEU A 174 5.70 -7.58 3.48
CA LEU A 174 5.71 -7.67 2.01
C LEU A 174 7.10 -7.39 1.44
N PHE A 175 7.82 -6.38 1.97
CA PHE A 175 9.20 -6.12 1.60
C PHE A 175 10.11 -7.31 1.84
N GLN A 176 10.12 -7.85 3.07
CA GLN A 176 11.01 -8.95 3.46
C GLN A 176 10.67 -10.26 2.74
N LEU A 177 9.37 -10.56 2.58
CA LEU A 177 8.91 -11.70 1.79
C LEU A 177 9.43 -11.60 0.36
N SER A 178 9.26 -10.44 -0.28
CA SER A 178 9.69 -10.20 -1.65
C SER A 178 11.21 -10.24 -1.80
N LEU A 179 11.93 -9.62 -0.85
CA LEU A 179 13.40 -9.58 -0.80
C LEU A 179 13.98 -11.00 -0.70
N LEU A 180 13.54 -11.79 0.29
CA LEU A 180 14.06 -13.13 0.54
C LEU A 180 13.73 -14.07 -0.63
N THR A 181 12.52 -13.94 -1.20
CA THR A 181 12.14 -14.74 -2.37
C THR A 181 13.04 -14.39 -3.55
N ALA A 182 13.18 -13.11 -3.90
CA ALA A 182 13.93 -12.69 -5.08
C ALA A 182 15.44 -12.85 -4.93
N ALA A 183 15.97 -12.75 -3.70
CA ALA A 183 17.37 -13.04 -3.42
C ALA A 183 17.69 -14.54 -3.50
N THR A 184 16.70 -15.41 -3.32
CA THR A 184 16.90 -16.87 -3.32
C THR A 184 16.58 -17.51 -4.67
N TYR A 185 15.52 -17.05 -5.33
CA TYR A 185 14.97 -17.66 -6.55
C TYR A 185 14.93 -16.64 -7.69
N GLU A 186 15.03 -17.12 -8.92
CA GLU A 186 14.63 -16.35 -10.10
C GLU A 186 13.11 -16.24 -10.12
N ILE A 187 12.58 -15.02 -10.26
CA ILE A 187 11.14 -14.76 -10.25
C ILE A 187 10.74 -14.00 -11.49
N ARG A 188 9.72 -14.51 -12.20
CA ARG A 188 9.07 -13.85 -13.33
C ARG A 188 7.75 -13.22 -12.87
N THR A 189 7.82 -12.13 -12.11
CA THR A 189 6.60 -11.45 -11.60
C THR A 189 5.87 -10.61 -12.64
N THR A 190 6.56 -10.17 -13.70
CA THR A 190 5.99 -9.22 -14.68
C THR A 190 4.70 -9.72 -15.35
N PRO A 191 4.62 -10.95 -15.91
CA PRO A 191 3.38 -11.41 -16.56
C PRO A 191 2.19 -11.42 -15.60
N PHE A 192 2.42 -11.82 -14.35
CA PHE A 192 1.41 -11.79 -13.29
C PHE A 192 0.95 -10.37 -12.98
N LEU A 193 1.88 -9.46 -12.71
CA LEU A 193 1.56 -8.07 -12.36
C LEU A 193 0.87 -7.32 -13.51
N VAL A 194 1.25 -7.58 -14.77
CA VAL A 194 0.55 -7.03 -15.94
C VAL A 194 -0.88 -7.58 -16.04
N THR A 195 -1.06 -8.88 -15.82
CA THR A 195 -2.41 -9.50 -15.82
C THR A 195 -3.28 -8.94 -14.71
N LEU A 196 -2.72 -8.85 -13.50
CA LEU A 196 -3.39 -8.27 -12.35
C LEU A 196 -3.78 -6.80 -12.61
N ALA A 197 -2.88 -6.00 -13.18
CA ALA A 197 -3.18 -4.63 -13.57
C ALA A 197 -4.37 -4.55 -14.55
N ALA A 198 -4.38 -5.43 -15.57
CA ALA A 198 -5.47 -5.49 -16.53
C ALA A 198 -6.81 -5.84 -15.87
N ILE A 199 -6.82 -6.80 -14.93
CA ILE A 199 -8.02 -7.17 -14.18
C ILE A 199 -8.51 -6.00 -13.32
N LEU A 200 -7.61 -5.31 -12.60
CA LEU A 200 -7.98 -4.18 -11.74
C LEU A 200 -8.51 -3.00 -12.55
N ILE A 201 -7.89 -2.69 -13.69
CA ILE A 201 -8.36 -1.66 -14.62
C ILE A 201 -9.75 -2.04 -15.14
N LEU A 202 -9.95 -3.30 -15.54
CA LEU A 202 -11.26 -3.79 -15.98
C LEU A 202 -12.32 -3.66 -14.89
N CYS A 203 -12.03 -4.07 -13.65
CA CYS A 203 -12.93 -3.89 -12.51
C CYS A 203 -13.29 -2.41 -12.31
N GLY A 204 -12.31 -1.51 -12.36
CA GLY A 204 -12.53 -0.07 -12.23
C GLY A 204 -13.43 0.49 -13.33
N TYR A 205 -13.25 0.07 -14.58
CA TYR A 205 -14.12 0.48 -15.69
C TYR A 205 -15.53 -0.12 -15.59
N ILE A 206 -15.67 -1.36 -15.11
CA ILE A 206 -16.99 -1.96 -14.88
C ILE A 206 -17.73 -1.21 -13.77
N GLU A 207 -17.07 -0.92 -12.64
CA GLU A 207 -17.67 -0.12 -11.55
C GLU A 207 -18.04 1.30 -12.01
N PHE A 208 -17.20 1.91 -12.84
CA PHE A 208 -17.43 3.24 -13.39
C PHE A 208 -18.64 3.26 -14.35
N ALA A 209 -18.67 2.34 -15.32
CA ALA A 209 -19.69 2.33 -16.37
C ALA A 209 -21.02 1.70 -15.92
N PHE A 210 -20.97 0.72 -15.02
CA PHE A 210 -22.12 -0.09 -14.62
C PHE A 210 -22.22 -0.18 -13.09
N ARG A 211 -22.31 0.96 -12.42
CA ARG A 211 -22.27 1.03 -10.95
C ARG A 211 -23.30 0.14 -10.25
N ASP A 212 -24.55 0.18 -10.67
CA ASP A 212 -25.61 -0.62 -10.06
C ASP A 212 -25.40 -2.11 -10.26
N PHE A 213 -24.98 -2.51 -11.47
CA PHE A 213 -24.62 -3.88 -11.74
C PHE A 213 -23.44 -4.33 -10.87
N TRP A 214 -22.39 -3.52 -10.76
CA TRP A 214 -21.24 -3.79 -9.91
C TRP A 214 -21.66 -4.00 -8.45
N LEU A 215 -22.41 -3.06 -7.87
CA LEU A 215 -22.89 -3.17 -6.49
C LEU A 215 -23.81 -4.39 -6.28
N ALA A 216 -24.62 -4.75 -7.28
CA ALA A 216 -25.47 -5.93 -7.22
C ALA A 216 -24.66 -7.23 -7.24
N ILE A 217 -23.72 -7.39 -8.19
CA ILE A 217 -22.95 -8.64 -8.32
C ILE A 217 -21.95 -8.83 -7.18
N THR A 218 -21.43 -7.74 -6.59
CA THR A 218 -20.47 -7.83 -5.48
C THR A 218 -21.16 -7.85 -4.12
N ASN A 219 -22.49 -7.79 -4.04
CA ASN A 219 -23.24 -7.55 -2.80
C ASN A 219 -22.74 -6.29 -2.05
N GLY A 220 -22.37 -5.25 -2.80
CA GLY A 220 -21.80 -4.01 -2.26
C GLY A 220 -22.76 -3.28 -1.30
N TYR A 221 -24.07 -3.26 -1.61
CA TYR A 221 -25.06 -2.65 -0.72
C TYR A 221 -25.07 -3.31 0.67
N THR A 222 -25.01 -4.64 0.72
CA THR A 222 -24.94 -5.39 1.99
C THR A 222 -23.62 -5.11 2.72
N PHE A 223 -22.49 -5.15 2.01
CA PHE A 223 -21.17 -4.90 2.59
C PHE A 223 -21.07 -3.51 3.24
N TRP A 224 -21.52 -2.47 2.53
CA TRP A 224 -21.48 -1.08 3.00
C TRP A 224 -22.60 -0.75 4.00
N GLY A 225 -23.68 -1.53 4.01
CA GLY A 225 -24.76 -1.41 5.00
C GLY A 225 -24.28 -1.67 6.43
N PHE A 226 -23.26 -2.51 6.64
CA PHE A 226 -22.64 -2.68 7.96
C PHE A 226 -21.97 -1.41 8.47
N ASP A 227 -21.31 -0.65 7.59
CA ASP A 227 -20.69 0.63 7.95
C ASP A 227 -21.76 1.71 8.16
N GLU A 228 -22.89 1.64 7.45
CA GLU A 228 -24.04 2.50 7.70
C GLU A 228 -24.64 2.29 9.08
N LEU A 229 -24.83 1.03 9.51
CA LEU A 229 -25.28 0.71 10.85
C LEU A 229 -24.35 1.34 11.90
N LYS A 230 -23.03 1.22 11.75
CA LYS A 230 -22.08 1.86 12.68
C LYS A 230 -22.24 3.38 12.73
N ALA A 231 -22.33 4.04 11.56
CA ALA A 231 -22.47 5.50 11.47
C ALA A 231 -23.81 6.04 11.99
N THR A 232 -24.89 5.28 11.80
CA THR A 232 -26.21 5.63 12.34
C THR A 232 -26.21 5.49 13.87
N HIS A 233 -25.59 4.44 14.40
CA HIS A 233 -25.51 4.21 15.85
C HIS A 233 -24.61 5.24 16.56
N SER A 234 -23.66 5.86 15.87
CA SER A 234 -22.81 6.93 16.44
C SER A 234 -23.43 8.32 16.38
N GLY A 235 -24.61 8.49 15.77
CA GLY A 235 -25.30 9.78 15.66
C GLY A 235 -24.70 10.75 14.63
N VAL A 236 -23.73 10.32 13.82
CA VAL A 236 -23.01 11.17 12.86
C VAL A 236 -23.96 11.78 11.83
N TRP A 237 -24.92 11.00 11.33
CA TRP A 237 -25.89 11.51 10.34
C TRP A 237 -26.86 12.53 10.92
N GLU A 238 -27.19 12.43 12.21
CA GLU A 238 -28.01 13.44 12.88
C GLU A 238 -27.23 14.75 13.06
N ALA A 239 -25.94 14.67 13.39
CA ALA A 239 -25.06 15.83 13.48
C ALA A 239 -24.90 16.52 12.11
N GLU A 240 -24.65 15.74 11.06
CA GLU A 240 -24.54 16.24 9.68
C GLU A 240 -25.85 16.91 9.22
N MET A 241 -27.00 16.27 9.47
CA MET A 241 -28.32 16.85 9.17
C MET A 241 -28.50 18.22 9.83
N ARG A 242 -28.12 18.35 11.11
CA ARG A 242 -28.24 19.60 11.85
C ARG A 242 -27.30 20.68 11.34
N ALA A 243 -26.12 20.30 10.83
CA ALA A 243 -25.11 21.23 10.34
C ALA A 243 -25.37 21.71 8.90
N THR A 244 -25.70 20.79 7.99
CA THR A 244 -25.79 21.09 6.54
C THR A 244 -27.20 21.00 5.98
N GLY A 245 -28.17 20.49 6.75
CA GLY A 245 -29.53 20.24 6.28
C GLY A 245 -29.65 19.06 5.31
N ASN A 246 -28.55 18.35 5.03
CA ASN A 246 -28.50 17.24 4.10
C ASN A 246 -28.18 15.93 4.83
N VAL A 247 -28.77 14.84 4.38
CA VAL A 247 -28.44 13.48 4.83
C VAL A 247 -28.28 12.61 3.59
N PRO A 248 -27.21 11.80 3.48
CA PRO A 248 -27.09 10.82 2.42
C PRO A 248 -28.24 9.83 2.51
N VAL A 249 -29.05 9.69 1.46
CA VAL A 249 -30.21 8.78 1.45
C VAL A 249 -29.91 7.47 0.74
N ASP A 250 -28.83 7.42 -0.05
CA ASP A 250 -28.34 6.23 -0.72
C ASP A 250 -26.81 6.11 -0.62
N LEU A 251 -26.30 4.91 -0.84
CA LEU A 251 -24.86 4.62 -0.86
C LEU A 251 -24.11 5.45 -1.91
N LYS A 252 -24.76 5.76 -3.04
CA LYS A 252 -24.17 6.61 -4.09
C LYS A 252 -23.95 8.04 -3.64
N ASP A 253 -24.81 8.57 -2.77
CA ASP A 253 -24.62 9.89 -2.19
C ASP A 253 -23.38 9.91 -1.30
N ARG A 254 -23.16 8.83 -0.53
CA ARG A 254 -21.96 8.65 0.31
C ARG A 254 -20.67 8.50 -0.50
N PHE A 255 -20.78 8.05 -1.75
CA PHE A 255 -19.63 7.93 -2.66
C PHE A 255 -19.37 9.19 -3.48
N SER A 256 -20.24 10.20 -3.36
CA SER A 256 -20.12 11.46 -4.09
C SER A 256 -19.33 12.47 -3.27
N PHE A 257 -18.18 12.88 -3.80
CA PHE A 257 -17.29 13.85 -3.16
C PHE A 257 -16.97 14.98 -4.12
N ASP A 258 -16.62 16.15 -3.57
CA ASP A 258 -16.03 17.21 -4.37
C ASP A 258 -14.72 16.72 -5.00
N PHE A 259 -14.44 17.16 -6.23
CA PHE A 259 -13.25 16.69 -6.94
C PHE A 259 -11.99 16.99 -6.12
N LEU A 260 -11.22 15.94 -5.87
CA LEU A 260 -10.07 15.92 -4.97
C LEU A 260 -10.37 16.34 -3.54
N ASN A 261 -11.61 16.53 -3.09
CA ASN A 261 -11.91 17.08 -1.76
C ASN A 261 -11.18 18.41 -1.51
N THR A 262 -11.34 19.38 -2.42
CA THR A 262 -10.77 20.72 -2.25
C THR A 262 -11.74 21.80 -2.70
N PRO A 263 -11.96 22.83 -1.85
CA PRO A 263 -12.83 23.95 -2.20
C PRO A 263 -12.24 24.79 -3.35
N LEU A 264 -10.93 24.66 -3.61
CA LEU A 264 -10.22 25.39 -4.66
C LEU A 264 -10.74 25.09 -6.07
N LEU A 265 -11.48 24.00 -6.25
CA LEU A 265 -12.00 23.56 -7.56
C LEU A 265 -13.52 23.67 -7.69
N GLU A 266 -14.23 24.14 -6.65
CA GLU A 266 -15.70 24.25 -6.65
C GLU A 266 -16.22 25.18 -7.77
N GLY A 267 -15.48 26.26 -8.07
CA GLY A 267 -15.84 27.22 -9.12
C GLY A 267 -15.78 26.68 -10.55
N PHE A 268 -15.25 25.48 -10.78
CA PHE A 268 -15.11 24.88 -12.12
C PHE A 268 -16.27 23.95 -12.52
N GLY A 269 -17.31 23.82 -11.68
CA GLY A 269 -18.47 22.96 -11.99
C GLY A 269 -18.17 21.45 -11.95
N LEU A 270 -16.99 21.05 -11.45
CA LEU A 270 -16.62 19.66 -11.15
C LEU A 270 -17.12 19.23 -9.76
N SER A 271 -18.27 19.76 -9.35
CA SER A 271 -18.62 19.86 -7.93
C SER A 271 -18.87 18.52 -7.26
N LYS A 272 -19.33 17.47 -7.96
CA LYS A 272 -19.45 16.14 -7.34
C LYS A 272 -19.07 15.02 -8.30
N LEU A 273 -18.10 14.20 -7.88
CA LEU A 273 -17.69 12.99 -8.56
C LEU A 273 -18.02 11.77 -7.71
N LEU A 274 -18.64 10.79 -8.36
CA LEU A 274 -18.91 9.48 -7.76
C LEU A 274 -17.62 8.65 -7.76
N ARG A 275 -16.98 8.52 -6.60
CA ARG A 275 -15.72 7.78 -6.46
C ARG A 275 -15.90 6.30 -6.77
N ILE A 276 -14.91 5.71 -7.44
CA ILE A 276 -14.79 4.26 -7.62
C ILE A 276 -13.95 3.66 -6.48
N HIS A 277 -14.33 2.47 -6.03
CA HIS A 277 -13.73 1.80 -4.86
C HIS A 277 -12.90 0.58 -5.22
N GLY A 278 -13.05 0.07 -6.45
CA GLY A 278 -12.40 -1.13 -6.94
C GLY A 278 -12.78 -2.39 -6.16
N PRO A 279 -12.12 -3.53 -6.47
CA PRO A 279 -12.37 -4.79 -5.78
C PRO A 279 -11.91 -4.78 -4.30
N ASN A 280 -11.05 -3.85 -3.91
CA ASN A 280 -10.61 -3.70 -2.52
C ASN A 280 -11.58 -2.86 -1.67
N MET A 281 -12.68 -2.37 -2.24
CA MET A 281 -13.72 -1.60 -1.54
C MET A 281 -13.16 -0.37 -0.79
N SER A 282 -12.17 0.31 -1.38
CA SER A 282 -11.55 1.51 -0.78
C SER A 282 -11.01 2.41 -1.89
N ALA A 283 -11.66 3.55 -2.14
CA ALA A 283 -11.30 4.47 -3.21
C ALA A 283 -9.84 4.95 -3.12
N ILE A 284 -9.39 5.25 -1.90
CA ILE A 284 -8.01 5.70 -1.63
C ILE A 284 -7.01 4.60 -1.96
N SER A 285 -7.19 3.42 -1.36
CA SER A 285 -6.31 2.27 -1.57
C SER A 285 -6.30 1.85 -3.05
N PHE A 286 -7.46 1.86 -3.70
CA PHE A 286 -7.59 1.56 -5.12
C PHE A 286 -6.87 2.58 -5.99
N GLY A 287 -7.02 3.88 -5.69
CA GLY A 287 -6.33 4.96 -6.38
C GLY A 287 -4.80 4.79 -6.34
N TYR A 288 -4.23 4.51 -5.16
CA TYR A 288 -2.79 4.20 -5.06
C TYR A 288 -2.40 2.94 -5.84
N GLY A 289 -3.23 1.90 -5.80
CA GLY A 289 -3.01 0.67 -6.57
C GLY A 289 -3.01 0.89 -8.08
N ILE A 290 -3.98 1.65 -8.60
CA ILE A 290 -4.04 2.05 -10.02
C ILE A 290 -2.84 2.93 -10.39
N ALA A 291 -2.39 3.82 -9.49
CA ALA A 291 -1.24 4.67 -9.75
C ALA A 291 0.05 3.86 -9.81
N PHE A 292 0.22 2.92 -8.88
CA PHE A 292 1.31 1.94 -8.88
C PHE A 292 1.30 1.13 -10.19
N PHE A 293 0.18 0.54 -10.57
CA PHE A 293 0.10 -0.29 -11.78
C PHE A 293 0.23 0.53 -13.06
N GLY A 294 -0.30 1.76 -13.11
CA GLY A 294 -0.10 2.66 -14.25
C GLY A 294 1.39 2.96 -14.47
N LEU A 295 2.11 3.31 -13.40
CA LEU A 295 3.55 3.53 -13.47
C LEU A 295 4.31 2.23 -13.80
N PHE A 296 3.97 1.11 -13.17
CA PHE A 296 4.61 -0.18 -13.43
C PHE A 296 4.41 -0.64 -14.87
N LEU A 297 3.19 -0.54 -15.41
CA LEU A 297 2.89 -0.87 -16.80
C LEU A 297 3.69 0.00 -17.76
N PHE A 298 3.85 1.27 -17.44
CA PHE A 298 4.71 2.15 -18.21
C PHE A 298 6.19 1.71 -18.13
N SER A 299 6.68 1.36 -16.93
CA SER A 299 8.07 0.94 -16.71
C SER A 299 8.43 -0.36 -17.43
N VAL A 300 7.48 -1.28 -17.61
CA VAL A 300 7.67 -2.56 -18.32
C VAL A 300 7.26 -2.52 -19.79
N GLY A 301 7.06 -1.33 -20.38
CA GLY A 301 6.85 -1.15 -21.81
C GLY A 301 5.42 -1.46 -22.30
N ARG A 302 4.40 -1.25 -21.45
CA ARG A 302 2.96 -1.40 -21.78
C ARG A 302 2.22 -0.05 -21.70
N PRO A 303 2.61 0.97 -22.48
CA PRO A 303 2.13 2.34 -22.30
C PRO A 303 0.63 2.50 -22.56
N PHE A 304 0.03 1.75 -23.49
CA PHE A 304 -1.41 1.85 -23.74
C PHE A 304 -2.26 1.39 -22.55
N LEU A 305 -1.84 0.31 -21.88
CA LEU A 305 -2.52 -0.15 -20.67
C LEU A 305 -2.27 0.81 -19.49
N ALA A 306 -1.08 1.41 -19.42
CA ALA A 306 -0.79 2.48 -18.46
C ALA A 306 -1.68 3.71 -18.68
N LEU A 307 -1.88 4.13 -19.93
CA LEU A 307 -2.77 5.25 -20.27
C LEU A 307 -4.23 4.95 -19.89
N ALA A 308 -4.67 3.70 -20.02
CA ALA A 308 -6.00 3.28 -19.59
C ALA A 308 -6.21 3.39 -18.07
N ALA A 309 -5.15 3.45 -17.26
CA ALA A 309 -5.25 3.69 -15.82
C ALA A 309 -5.54 5.15 -15.46
N LEU A 310 -5.20 6.12 -16.33
CA LEU A 310 -5.30 7.55 -16.01
C LEU A 310 -6.74 8.04 -15.76
N PRO A 311 -7.75 7.68 -16.58
CA PRO A 311 -9.14 8.08 -16.29
C PRO A 311 -9.61 7.54 -14.95
N LEU A 312 -9.23 6.29 -14.62
CA LEU A 312 -9.55 5.66 -13.33
C LEU A 312 -8.95 6.44 -12.16
N LEU A 313 -7.72 6.94 -12.27
CA LEU A 313 -7.11 7.78 -11.23
C LEU A 313 -7.89 9.06 -10.96
N VAL A 314 -8.40 9.70 -12.02
CA VAL A 314 -9.21 10.92 -11.90
C VAL A 314 -10.51 10.61 -11.18
N VAL A 315 -11.21 9.52 -11.55
CA VAL A 315 -12.49 9.17 -10.92
C VAL A 315 -12.35 8.53 -9.54
N CYS A 316 -11.18 7.97 -9.19
CA CYS A 316 -10.85 7.64 -7.79
C CYS A 316 -10.77 8.92 -6.94
N SER A 317 -10.37 10.05 -7.54
CA SER A 317 -10.29 11.36 -6.90
C SER A 317 -9.35 11.39 -5.66
N VAL A 318 -8.18 10.74 -5.77
CA VAL A 318 -7.19 10.63 -4.68
C VAL A 318 -5.97 11.51 -4.96
N LYS A 319 -5.81 12.62 -4.22
CA LYS A 319 -4.69 13.59 -4.40
C LYS A 319 -3.33 12.90 -4.38
N GLY A 320 -3.07 12.09 -3.34
CA GLY A 320 -1.77 11.47 -3.12
C GLY A 320 -1.35 10.49 -4.23
N ALA A 321 -2.32 9.76 -4.82
CA ALA A 321 -2.06 8.85 -5.93
C ALA A 321 -1.66 9.61 -7.21
N LEU A 322 -2.33 10.74 -7.51
CA LEU A 322 -1.97 11.61 -8.64
C LEU A 322 -0.60 12.26 -8.45
N ILE A 323 -0.31 12.76 -7.23
CA ILE A 323 1.00 13.30 -6.86
C ILE A 323 2.09 12.26 -7.11
N MET A 324 1.87 10.99 -6.70
CA MET A 324 2.82 9.91 -6.96
C MET A 324 3.11 9.74 -8.45
N VAL A 325 2.09 9.71 -9.31
CA VAL A 325 2.28 9.60 -10.77
C VAL A 325 3.08 10.77 -11.31
N VAL A 326 2.70 12.00 -10.96
CA VAL A 326 3.36 13.22 -11.45
C VAL A 326 4.83 13.26 -11.04
N PHE A 327 5.12 13.02 -9.76
CA PHE A 327 6.50 13.08 -9.25
C PHE A 327 7.37 11.95 -9.82
N VAL A 328 6.87 10.72 -9.91
CA VAL A 328 7.65 9.59 -10.48
C VAL A 328 7.89 9.80 -11.97
N ALA A 329 6.86 10.19 -12.74
CA ALA A 329 7.03 10.49 -14.16
C ALA A 329 8.03 11.64 -14.39
N THR A 330 7.93 12.70 -13.57
CA THR A 330 8.86 13.83 -13.62
C THR A 330 10.28 13.40 -13.25
N ALA A 331 10.45 12.52 -12.28
CA ALA A 331 11.76 11.97 -11.90
C ALA A 331 12.36 11.13 -13.05
N TRP A 332 11.58 10.30 -13.74
CA TRP A 332 12.09 9.57 -14.91
C TRP A 332 12.53 10.51 -16.04
N MET A 333 11.72 11.53 -16.35
CA MET A 333 12.07 12.53 -17.36
C MET A 333 13.32 13.31 -16.96
N SER A 334 13.36 13.81 -15.73
CA SER A 334 14.48 14.58 -15.18
C SER A 334 15.76 13.75 -15.13
N THR A 335 15.68 12.45 -14.85
CA THR A 335 16.86 11.57 -14.83
C THR A 335 17.52 11.49 -16.20
N ARG A 336 16.73 11.52 -17.28
CA ARG A 336 17.26 11.57 -18.65
C ARG A 336 17.89 12.92 -19.01
N LEU A 337 17.43 14.01 -18.41
CA LEU A 337 17.90 15.37 -18.71
C LEU A 337 19.11 15.79 -17.86
N PHE A 338 19.09 15.49 -16.56
CA PHE A 338 20.03 16.02 -15.57
C PHE A 338 20.87 14.92 -14.88
N GLY A 339 20.57 13.64 -15.14
CA GLY A 339 21.16 12.50 -14.45
C GLY A 339 20.47 12.18 -13.12
N ALA A 340 20.67 10.95 -12.64
CA ALA A 340 19.93 10.40 -11.49
C ALA A 340 20.27 11.07 -10.15
N VAL A 341 21.52 11.50 -9.96
CA VAL A 341 21.94 12.17 -8.71
C VAL A 341 21.29 13.54 -8.58
N MET A 342 21.39 14.37 -9.63
CA MET A 342 20.77 15.70 -9.63
C MET A 342 19.26 15.60 -9.52
N THR A 343 18.66 14.63 -10.22
CA THR A 343 17.21 14.38 -10.14
C THR A 343 16.77 14.00 -8.73
N LEU A 344 17.53 13.18 -8.01
CA LEU A 344 17.21 12.87 -6.62
C LEU A 344 17.23 14.11 -5.73
N LEU A 345 18.29 14.92 -5.85
CA LEU A 345 18.44 16.14 -5.06
C LEU A 345 17.29 17.12 -5.33
N LEU A 346 17.05 17.44 -6.60
CA LEU A 346 15.96 18.34 -7.01
C LEU A 346 14.59 17.75 -6.66
N GLY A 347 14.41 16.44 -6.81
CA GLY A 347 13.19 15.73 -6.44
C GLY A 347 12.89 15.81 -4.95
N LEU A 348 13.88 15.58 -4.09
CA LEU A 348 13.74 15.71 -2.64
C LEU A 348 13.47 17.17 -2.24
N LEU A 349 14.14 18.14 -2.85
CA LEU A 349 13.87 19.57 -2.63
C LEU A 349 12.45 19.94 -3.06
N ALA A 350 11.97 19.43 -4.20
CA ALA A 350 10.61 19.65 -4.68
C ALA A 350 9.56 19.01 -3.76
N LEU A 351 9.83 17.83 -3.21
CA LEU A 351 8.99 17.17 -2.21
C LEU A 351 8.91 17.98 -0.91
N ILE A 352 10.04 18.49 -0.42
CA ILE A 352 10.08 19.38 0.76
C ILE A 352 9.30 20.67 0.49
N ALA A 353 9.54 21.33 -0.65
CA ALA A 353 8.83 22.54 -1.04
C ALA A 353 7.32 22.31 -1.15
N PHE A 354 6.91 21.19 -1.76
CA PHE A 354 5.51 20.79 -1.83
C PHE A 354 4.90 20.64 -0.44
N ALA A 355 5.58 19.94 0.48
CA ALA A 355 5.06 19.78 1.84
C ALA A 355 4.93 21.11 2.59
N VAL A 356 5.91 22.01 2.48
CA VAL A 356 5.85 23.34 3.08
C VAL A 356 4.65 24.14 2.54
N VAL A 357 4.46 24.16 1.23
CA VAL A 357 3.34 24.85 0.58
C VAL A 357 2.01 24.22 1.00
N ALA A 358 1.91 22.89 0.99
CA ALA A 358 0.70 22.17 1.38
C ALA A 358 0.31 22.44 2.84
N ILE A 359 1.28 22.46 3.76
CA ILE A 359 1.04 22.83 5.16
C ILE A 359 0.55 24.27 5.25
N HIS A 360 1.25 25.21 4.60
CA HIS A 360 0.90 26.63 4.69
C HIS A 360 -0.50 26.92 4.14
N VAL A 361 -0.80 26.43 2.94
CA VAL A 361 -2.12 26.59 2.32
C VAL A 361 -3.18 25.83 3.11
N GLY A 362 -2.89 24.61 3.55
CA GLY A 362 -3.81 23.79 4.33
C GLY A 362 -4.22 24.45 5.66
N LEU A 363 -3.29 25.09 6.36
CA LEU A 363 -3.60 25.88 7.56
C LEU A 363 -4.49 27.08 7.26
N GLN A 364 -4.33 27.73 6.11
CA GLN A 364 -5.15 28.89 5.71
C GLN A 364 -6.58 28.50 5.36
N ILE A 365 -6.78 27.33 4.75
CA ILE A 365 -8.10 26.85 4.30
C ILE A 365 -8.77 25.89 5.30
N GLY A 366 -8.14 25.61 6.44
CA GLY A 366 -8.65 24.68 7.44
C GLY A 366 -8.70 23.22 6.95
N ASP A 367 -7.71 22.80 6.16
CA ASP A 367 -7.61 21.41 5.65
C ASP A 367 -7.40 20.44 6.82
N TYR A 368 -8.33 19.50 6.95
CA TYR A 368 -8.39 18.55 8.06
C TYR A 368 -7.17 17.62 8.13
N HIS A 369 -6.53 17.29 6.99
CA HIS A 369 -5.32 16.48 6.99
C HIS A 369 -4.13 17.23 7.59
N VAL A 370 -4.02 18.54 7.31
CA VAL A 370 -2.96 19.40 7.85
C VAL A 370 -3.18 19.69 9.33
N ILE A 371 -4.43 19.94 9.73
CA ILE A 371 -4.81 20.08 11.15
C ILE A 371 -4.48 18.80 11.93
N GLY A 372 -4.79 17.64 11.36
CA GLY A 372 -4.44 16.34 11.93
C GLY A 372 -2.93 16.09 12.07
N LEU A 373 -2.13 16.56 11.09
CA LEU A 373 -0.66 16.57 11.20
C LEU A 373 -0.19 17.47 12.35
N MET A 374 -0.77 18.68 12.50
CA MET A 374 -0.42 19.59 13.60
C MET A 374 -0.78 19.00 14.97
N GLY A 375 -1.93 18.32 15.09
CA GLY A 375 -2.30 17.59 16.30
C GLY A 375 -1.30 16.51 16.67
N GLY A 376 -0.82 15.74 15.68
CA GLY A 376 0.26 14.76 15.88
C GLY A 376 1.59 15.38 16.29
N TRP A 377 1.95 16.51 15.69
CA TRP A 377 3.17 17.26 16.03
C TRP A 377 3.12 17.83 17.45
N ASN A 378 2.02 18.49 17.83
CA ASN A 378 1.82 19.02 19.17
C ASN A 378 1.84 17.91 20.21
N GLY A 379 1.13 16.82 19.95
CA GLY A 379 1.15 15.67 20.85
C GLY A 379 2.53 15.00 20.94
N PHE A 380 3.36 15.03 19.89
CA PHE A 380 4.76 14.61 19.97
C PHE A 380 5.58 15.53 20.89
N LEU A 381 5.41 16.85 20.81
CA LEU A 381 6.11 17.79 21.69
C LEU A 381 5.73 17.61 23.16
N GLU A 382 4.47 17.30 23.45
CA GLU A 382 3.99 17.02 24.81
C GLU A 382 4.54 15.70 25.37
N LYS A 383 4.63 14.66 24.53
CA LYS A 383 5.13 13.34 24.94
C LYS A 383 6.07 12.75 23.88
N PRO A 384 7.35 13.15 23.87
CA PRO A 384 8.30 12.80 22.81
C PRO A 384 8.62 11.31 22.69
N LEU A 385 8.37 10.53 23.75
CA LEU A 385 8.54 9.08 23.75
C LEU A 385 7.32 8.33 23.19
N GLY A 386 6.24 9.03 22.83
CA GLY A 386 5.02 8.43 22.33
C GLY A 386 4.10 7.89 23.43
N ARG A 387 2.96 7.35 23.00
CA ARG A 387 1.86 6.90 23.88
C ARG A 387 1.62 5.39 23.82
N GLY A 388 2.02 4.73 22.72
CA GLY A 388 1.62 3.36 22.38
C GLY A 388 0.77 3.34 21.11
N LEU A 389 0.79 2.22 20.37
CA LEU A 389 -0.04 2.07 19.17
C LEU A 389 -1.54 2.02 19.53
N GLY A 390 -2.40 2.56 18.67
CA GLY A 390 -3.85 2.56 18.92
C GLY A 390 -4.36 3.73 19.76
N ILE A 391 -3.48 4.62 20.21
CA ILE A 391 -3.86 5.83 20.93
C ILE A 391 -3.80 6.99 19.95
N GLY A 392 -4.96 7.47 19.52
CA GLY A 392 -5.11 8.42 18.41
C GLY A 392 -5.14 7.75 17.03
N GLY A 393 -5.32 8.57 16.00
CA GLY A 393 -5.50 8.25 14.60
C GLY A 393 -6.94 7.85 14.24
N ASN A 394 -7.24 7.73 12.95
CA ASN A 394 -8.60 7.53 12.43
C ASN A 394 -9.28 6.26 12.96
N LEU A 395 -8.48 5.29 13.41
CA LEU A 395 -8.92 3.97 13.84
C LEU A 395 -9.07 3.84 15.37
N SER A 396 -8.97 4.96 16.10
CA SER A 396 -9.16 5.00 17.55
C SER A 396 -10.58 5.45 17.92
N GLU A 397 -11.01 5.11 19.14
CA GLU A 397 -12.30 5.55 19.67
C GLU A 397 -12.34 7.09 19.75
N GLY A 398 -13.38 7.70 19.19
CA GLY A 398 -13.61 9.15 19.25
C GLY A 398 -13.38 9.94 17.96
N TYR A 399 -12.91 9.31 16.86
CA TYR A 399 -12.78 9.99 15.56
C TYR A 399 -14.10 10.64 15.10
N PHE A 400 -15.22 9.92 15.24
CA PHE A 400 -16.55 10.40 14.85
C PHE A 400 -17.13 11.48 15.78
N SER A 401 -16.49 11.76 16.92
CA SER A 401 -16.91 12.78 17.88
C SER A 401 -16.08 14.07 17.82
N ILE A 402 -15.18 14.20 16.84
CA ILE A 402 -14.34 15.40 16.67
C ILE A 402 -15.20 16.58 16.19
N ASP A 403 -15.15 17.70 16.92
CA ASP A 403 -15.69 18.98 16.46
C ASP A 403 -14.69 19.64 15.50
N TRP A 404 -14.90 19.41 14.21
CA TRP A 404 -14.04 19.94 13.14
C TRP A 404 -14.09 21.47 13.01
N SER A 405 -15.20 22.10 13.41
CA SER A 405 -15.30 23.57 13.37
C SER A 405 -14.42 24.18 14.45
N ALA A 406 -14.45 23.63 15.67
CA ALA A 406 -13.54 24.06 16.74
C ALA A 406 -12.07 23.79 16.40
N ALA A 407 -11.79 22.62 15.82
CA ALA A 407 -10.48 22.23 15.34
C ALA A 407 -9.88 23.20 14.30
N GLN A 408 -10.70 23.59 13.31
CA GLN A 408 -10.30 24.53 12.27
C GLN A 408 -9.99 25.92 12.83
N GLN A 409 -10.77 26.39 13.81
CA GLN A 409 -10.51 27.66 14.48
C GLN A 409 -9.22 27.63 15.32
N ALA A 410 -8.92 26.50 15.95
CA ALA A 410 -7.70 26.30 16.74
C ALA A 410 -6.45 26.03 15.87
N GLY A 411 -6.62 25.63 14.61
CA GLY A 411 -5.54 25.20 13.72
C GLY A 411 -4.88 23.88 14.14
N THR A 412 -5.49 23.14 15.07
CA THR A 412 -5.00 21.87 15.63
C THR A 412 -6.15 21.10 16.29
N ILE A 413 -5.92 19.85 16.65
CA ILE A 413 -6.86 18.99 17.38
C ILE A 413 -6.16 18.23 18.50
N ASP A 414 -6.95 17.77 19.46
CA ASP A 414 -6.52 16.82 20.46
C ASP A 414 -6.38 15.43 19.84
N GLY A 415 -5.13 15.07 19.53
CA GLY A 415 -4.76 13.80 18.91
C GLY A 415 -4.22 13.95 17.49
N ALA A 416 -3.62 12.90 16.96
CA ALA A 416 -3.30 12.82 15.53
C ALA A 416 -4.44 12.13 14.81
N VAL A 417 -4.92 12.65 13.68
CA VAL A 417 -5.85 11.96 12.76
C VAL A 417 -5.44 12.31 11.33
N GLU A 418 -5.87 11.54 10.34
CA GLU A 418 -5.79 11.89 8.91
C GLU A 418 -4.37 11.99 8.30
N SER A 419 -3.32 12.04 9.13
CA SER A 419 -1.91 12.12 8.77
C SER A 419 -1.17 10.91 9.32
N ALA A 420 -0.70 10.00 8.46
CA ALA A 420 0.03 8.80 8.90
C ALA A 420 1.30 9.16 9.68
N ILE A 421 2.05 10.17 9.23
CA ILE A 421 3.25 10.64 9.94
C ILE A 421 2.88 11.29 11.27
N GLY A 422 1.83 12.12 11.30
CA GLY A 422 1.31 12.69 12.54
C GLY A 422 0.92 11.59 13.54
N VAL A 423 0.22 10.55 13.07
CA VAL A 423 -0.19 9.39 13.88
C VAL A 423 1.01 8.61 14.39
N LEU A 424 2.01 8.32 13.54
CA LEU A 424 3.24 7.64 13.97
C LEU A 424 4.00 8.46 15.02
N LEU A 425 4.15 9.77 14.83
CA LEU A 425 4.81 10.64 15.81
C LEU A 425 4.04 10.70 17.13
N TYR A 426 2.71 10.74 17.08
CA TYR A 426 1.88 10.77 18.28
C TYR A 426 1.93 9.46 19.07
N GLN A 427 1.87 8.32 18.36
CA GLN A 427 1.85 6.97 18.95
C GLN A 427 3.25 6.50 19.38
N MET A 428 4.25 6.67 18.51
CA MET A 428 5.61 6.14 18.67
C MET A 428 6.65 7.18 19.08
N GLY A 429 6.31 8.47 19.07
CA GLY A 429 7.25 9.53 19.40
C GLY A 429 8.47 9.52 18.46
N ILE A 430 9.65 9.73 19.04
CA ILE A 430 10.93 9.68 18.30
C ILE A 430 11.16 8.32 17.63
N ALA A 431 10.59 7.24 18.15
CA ALA A 431 10.75 5.91 17.59
C ALA A 431 10.04 5.73 16.23
N ALA A 432 9.13 6.63 15.86
CA ALA A 432 8.55 6.70 14.51
C ALA A 432 9.61 6.86 13.41
N LEU A 433 10.77 7.44 13.74
CA LEU A 433 11.88 7.60 12.80
C LEU A 433 12.50 6.26 12.39
N VAL A 434 12.32 5.19 13.18
CA VAL A 434 12.85 3.86 12.87
C VAL A 434 12.18 3.26 11.62
N PRO A 435 10.84 3.05 11.59
CA PRO A 435 10.18 2.55 10.38
C PRO A 435 10.31 3.51 9.19
N LEU A 436 10.14 4.83 9.40
CA LEU A 436 10.27 5.82 8.32
C LEU A 436 11.68 5.83 7.73
N GLY A 437 12.70 5.80 8.59
CA GLY A 437 14.10 5.73 8.19
C GLY A 437 14.45 4.44 7.46
N PHE A 438 13.90 3.30 7.90
CA PHE A 438 14.05 2.03 7.20
C PHE A 438 13.48 2.10 5.77
N TYR A 439 12.24 2.56 5.62
CA TYR A 439 11.59 2.69 4.31
C TYR A 439 12.36 3.64 3.38
N PHE A 440 12.80 4.78 3.91
CA PHE A 440 13.61 5.72 3.15
C PHE A 440 14.97 5.13 2.73
N ALA A 441 15.63 4.37 3.61
CA ALA A 441 16.92 3.74 3.32
C ALA A 441 16.83 2.69 2.20
N VAL A 442 15.79 1.83 2.22
CA VAL A 442 15.59 0.85 1.14
C VAL A 442 15.17 1.52 -0.16
N ALA A 443 14.40 2.62 -0.09
CA ALA A 443 14.07 3.44 -1.25
C ALA A 443 15.31 4.07 -1.90
N LEU A 444 16.21 4.65 -1.09
CA LEU A 444 17.49 5.18 -1.57
C LEU A 444 18.34 4.09 -2.21
N LYS A 445 18.33 2.87 -1.66
CA LYS A 445 19.04 1.74 -2.25
C LYS A 445 18.47 1.39 -3.63
N ALA A 446 17.15 1.27 -3.77
CA ALA A 446 16.51 1.03 -5.06
C ALA A 446 16.78 2.17 -6.07
N TRP A 447 16.80 3.42 -5.62
CA TRP A 447 17.17 4.56 -6.47
C TRP A 447 18.63 4.49 -6.95
N ARG A 448 19.56 4.06 -6.09
CA ARG A 448 20.95 3.86 -6.50
C ARG A 448 21.08 2.78 -7.57
N LEU A 449 20.28 1.71 -7.49
CA LEU A 449 20.22 0.71 -8.55
C LEU A 449 19.72 1.33 -9.86
N TYR A 450 18.65 2.12 -9.79
CA TYR A 450 18.14 2.86 -10.95
C TYR A 450 19.18 3.79 -11.56
N ALA A 451 19.95 4.50 -10.73
CA ALA A 451 21.00 5.41 -11.19
C ALA A 451 22.09 4.71 -12.01
N VAL A 452 22.34 3.43 -11.75
CA VAL A 452 23.32 2.61 -12.46
C VAL A 452 22.71 1.94 -13.68
N SER A 453 21.51 1.37 -13.54
CA SER A 453 20.89 0.52 -14.57
C SER A 453 20.06 1.28 -15.60
N GLY A 454 19.46 2.41 -15.21
CA GLY A 454 18.43 3.10 -15.98
C GLY A 454 17.07 2.38 -16.05
N ASP A 455 16.88 1.28 -15.32
CA ASP A 455 15.62 0.52 -15.31
C ASP A 455 14.52 1.29 -14.55
N LEU A 456 13.50 1.73 -15.30
CA LEU A 456 12.39 2.53 -14.79
C LEU A 456 11.66 1.86 -13.62
N THR A 457 11.62 0.53 -13.56
CA THR A 457 10.99 -0.23 -12.47
C THR A 457 11.72 -0.02 -11.15
N GLN A 458 13.05 0.06 -11.20
CA GLN A 458 13.89 0.41 -10.04
C GLN A 458 13.68 1.88 -9.64
N GLY A 459 13.50 2.76 -10.62
CA GLY A 459 13.16 4.17 -10.40
C GLY A 459 11.81 4.35 -9.70
N LEU A 460 10.79 3.58 -10.11
CA LEU A 460 9.49 3.51 -9.44
C LEU A 460 9.62 3.01 -8.01
N ALA A 461 10.33 1.89 -7.81
CA ALA A 461 10.55 1.34 -6.47
C ALA A 461 11.25 2.34 -5.54
N GLY A 462 12.29 3.02 -6.02
CA GLY A 462 13.03 4.02 -5.24
C GLY A 462 12.24 5.29 -4.98
N PHE A 463 11.89 6.04 -6.03
CA PHE A 463 11.29 7.36 -5.86
C PHE A 463 9.81 7.27 -5.45
N GLY A 464 9.09 6.25 -5.90
CA GLY A 464 7.69 6.03 -5.51
C GLY A 464 7.52 5.88 -3.99
N VAL A 465 8.40 5.12 -3.32
CA VAL A 465 8.39 5.02 -1.85
C VAL A 465 8.64 6.39 -1.21
N MET A 466 9.60 7.18 -1.70
CA MET A 466 9.88 8.51 -1.14
C MET A 466 8.68 9.46 -1.27
N VAL A 467 7.98 9.43 -2.40
CA VAL A 467 6.77 10.24 -2.61
C VAL A 467 5.64 9.77 -1.69
N VAL A 468 5.44 8.46 -1.52
CA VAL A 468 4.41 7.93 -0.62
C VAL A 468 4.72 8.22 0.85
N LEU A 469 5.99 8.20 1.26
CA LEU A 469 6.40 8.66 2.59
C LEU A 469 6.00 10.12 2.82
N LEU A 470 6.23 11.00 1.84
CA LEU A 470 5.79 12.39 1.93
C LEU A 470 4.27 12.51 1.98
N ASN A 471 3.55 11.79 1.12
CA ASN A 471 2.08 11.77 1.14
C ASN A 471 1.53 11.33 2.50
N GLY A 472 2.26 10.49 3.23
CA GLY A 472 1.94 10.12 4.61
C GLY A 472 1.82 11.30 5.59
N MET A 473 2.37 12.48 5.25
CA MET A 473 2.14 13.71 6.03
C MET A 473 0.70 14.21 5.93
N PHE A 474 0.00 13.91 4.84
CA PHE A 474 -1.31 14.46 4.50
C PHE A 474 -2.38 13.39 4.32
N GLN A 475 -2.04 12.12 4.48
CA GLN A 475 -3.00 11.04 4.28
C GLN A 475 -2.59 9.80 5.07
N GLU A 476 -3.46 9.36 5.97
CA GLU A 476 -3.22 8.20 6.83
C GLU A 476 -3.08 6.89 6.02
N GLU A 477 -3.94 6.71 5.01
CA GLU A 477 -3.91 5.54 4.14
C GLU A 477 -2.66 5.46 3.27
N ALA A 478 -1.92 6.56 3.05
CA ALA A 478 -0.71 6.50 2.22
C ALA A 478 0.33 5.52 2.82
N LEU A 479 0.45 5.46 4.14
CA LEU A 479 1.33 4.49 4.81
C LEU A 479 0.60 3.25 5.29
N PHE A 480 -0.66 3.39 5.69
CA PHE A 480 -1.39 2.32 6.38
C PHE A 480 -2.29 1.47 5.47
N ALA A 481 -2.61 1.94 4.25
CA ALA A 481 -3.31 1.10 3.29
C ALA A 481 -2.34 0.13 2.61
N PRO A 482 -2.65 -1.18 2.59
CA PRO A 482 -1.76 -2.16 1.98
C PRO A 482 -1.41 -1.90 0.51
N PRO A 483 -2.35 -1.43 -0.36
CA PRO A 483 -2.03 -1.12 -1.75
C PRO A 483 -1.17 0.13 -1.98
N ALA A 484 -0.95 0.98 -0.98
CA ALA A 484 -0.13 2.19 -1.12
C ALA A 484 1.35 1.87 -0.89
N LEU A 485 1.83 2.00 0.35
CA LEU A 485 3.23 1.70 0.69
C LEU A 485 3.57 0.21 0.50
N GLY A 486 2.63 -0.70 0.76
CA GLY A 486 2.89 -2.15 0.73
C GLY A 486 3.29 -2.67 -0.66
N LEU A 487 2.65 -2.21 -1.74
CA LEU A 487 3.03 -2.61 -3.11
C LEU A 487 4.39 -2.07 -3.52
N LEU A 488 4.65 -0.80 -3.23
CA LEU A 488 5.93 -0.18 -3.52
C LEU A 488 7.06 -0.88 -2.78
N LEU A 489 6.85 -1.23 -1.50
CA LEU A 489 7.84 -1.98 -0.73
C LEU A 489 7.97 -3.43 -1.18
N SER A 490 6.89 -4.10 -1.60
CA SER A 490 7.01 -5.41 -2.25
C SER A 490 7.87 -5.34 -3.52
N LEU A 491 7.60 -4.37 -4.40
CA LEU A 491 8.40 -4.13 -5.61
C LEU A 491 9.86 -3.81 -5.28
N THR A 492 10.09 -2.97 -4.26
CA THR A 492 11.43 -2.62 -3.76
C THR A 492 12.18 -3.87 -3.30
N GLY A 493 11.51 -4.76 -2.56
CA GLY A 493 12.06 -6.05 -2.16
C GLY A 493 12.42 -6.93 -3.35
N LEU A 494 11.53 -7.04 -4.34
CA LEU A 494 11.79 -7.81 -5.58
C LEU A 494 13.02 -7.29 -6.33
N VAL A 495 13.10 -5.97 -6.54
CA VAL A 495 14.20 -5.31 -7.26
C VAL A 495 15.53 -5.51 -6.54
N ILE A 496 15.59 -5.20 -5.24
CA ILE A 496 16.83 -5.33 -4.46
C ILE A 496 17.25 -6.80 -4.36
N GLY A 497 16.29 -7.71 -4.12
CA GLY A 497 16.59 -9.14 -4.01
C GLY A 497 17.12 -9.73 -5.30
N SER A 498 16.49 -9.39 -6.44
CA SER A 498 16.97 -9.86 -7.75
C SER A 498 18.38 -9.38 -8.06
N GLN A 499 18.71 -8.13 -7.73
CA GLN A 499 20.07 -7.61 -7.92
C GLN A 499 21.08 -8.38 -7.05
N ILE A 500 20.79 -8.59 -5.76
CA ILE A 500 21.69 -9.32 -4.86
C ILE A 500 21.91 -10.76 -5.35
N ARG A 501 20.87 -11.42 -5.87
CA ARG A 501 20.97 -12.76 -6.46
C ARG A 501 21.94 -12.75 -7.65
N MET A 502 21.82 -11.77 -8.55
CA MET A 502 22.68 -11.65 -9.72
C MET A 502 24.14 -11.40 -9.33
N GLU A 503 24.40 -10.52 -8.37
CA GLU A 503 25.76 -10.26 -7.84
C GLU A 503 26.36 -11.51 -7.21
N THR A 504 25.60 -12.23 -6.38
CA THR A 504 26.06 -13.47 -5.72
C THR A 504 26.38 -14.58 -6.73
N ALA A 505 25.64 -14.66 -7.84
CA ALA A 505 25.92 -15.63 -8.91
C ALA A 505 27.24 -15.29 -9.63
N LEU A 506 27.46 -14.02 -9.97
CA LEU A 506 28.68 -13.55 -10.62
C LEU A 506 29.93 -13.78 -9.76
N ASP A 507 29.85 -13.54 -8.45
CA ASP A 507 30.97 -13.76 -7.52
C ASP A 507 31.34 -15.25 -7.40
N ARG A 508 30.35 -16.15 -7.48
CA ARG A 508 30.59 -17.61 -7.46
C ARG A 508 31.28 -18.08 -8.74
N ASP A 509 30.89 -17.55 -9.89
CA ASP A 509 31.49 -17.90 -11.17
C ASP A 509 32.92 -17.36 -11.28
N ALA A 510 33.18 -16.15 -10.77
CA ALA A 510 34.51 -15.55 -10.74
C ALA A 510 35.48 -16.25 -9.78
N GLY A 511 34.99 -16.88 -8.71
CA GLY A 511 35.81 -17.66 -7.76
C GLY A 511 36.10 -19.10 -8.20
N GLN A 512 35.56 -19.55 -9.34
CA GLN A 512 35.80 -20.87 -9.93
C GLN A 512 36.77 -20.85 -11.12
N ILE A 513 37.26 -19.66 -11.51
CA ILE A 513 38.33 -19.45 -12.51
C ILE A 513 39.63 -19.19 -11.76
#